data_AF-A0A1F8ZUR2-F1
#
_entry.id   AF-A0A1F8ZUR2-F1
#
_cell.length_a   1.000
_cell.length_b   1.000
_cell.length_c   1.000
_cell.angle_alpha   90.00
_cell.angle_beta   90.00
_cell.angle_gamma   90.00
#
_symmetry.space_group_name_H-M   'P 1'
#
loop_
_entity.id
_entity.type
_entity.pdbx_description
1 polymer ?
#
loop_
_entity_poly.entity_id
_entity_poly.type
_entity_poly.pdbx_seq_one_letter_code
_entity_poly.pdbx_strand_id
1 'polypeptide(L)'
;GSHFGTTDACDSAIDWELNFDRLARWFRVIAVDKLGQGHTDNPKSDDDYTMAAVVQHAYRFLVAMSLKNAHVIGHSRGGYLVARLTLEHPELIGSCIIVDSGTLSPGTSKTESILANAPKPRLSRKSQRWVAEHYSYSGKHITDSWLDGAVEIANLPKYQEAVRKMEEQGLKRRRFLPQLAREKKETLNWITQGRLKTPTLLVWGYNDPTAALKRGQFLFGLIADSAPIAEMHVINQAGHFCYREQPETFNQVIRAFVEKCSTVR
;
A
#
# COMPACT_ATOMS: atom_id res chain seq x y z
N GLY A 1 2.30 -4.00 -0.96
CA GLY A 1 2.75 -3.35 0.29
C GLY A 1 2.39 -4.13 1.55
N SER A 2 3.35 -4.79 2.21
CA SER A 2 3.20 -5.53 3.47
C SER A 2 3.65 -4.76 4.73
N HIS A 3 3.93 -5.47 5.84
CA HIS A 3 4.44 -4.93 7.11
C HIS A 3 5.97 -5.09 7.22
N PHE A 4 6.55 -4.79 8.39
CA PHE A 4 7.96 -5.07 8.70
C PHE A 4 8.25 -6.57 8.58
N GLY A 5 9.28 -6.99 7.87
CA GLY A 5 9.77 -8.40 7.85
C GLY A 5 8.68 -9.48 7.92
N THR A 6 8.11 -9.87 6.78
CA THR A 6 7.23 -11.04 6.67
C THR A 6 7.97 -12.22 6.03
N THR A 7 7.47 -13.44 6.27
CA THR A 7 7.93 -14.67 5.60
C THR A 7 7.20 -14.95 4.28
N ASP A 8 6.24 -14.12 3.88
CA ASP A 8 5.39 -14.39 2.72
C ASP A 8 6.04 -13.94 1.41
N ALA A 9 6.22 -12.63 1.24
CA ALA A 9 6.87 -11.98 0.12
C ALA A 9 7.42 -10.62 0.53
N CYS A 10 8.49 -10.16 -0.12
CA CYS A 10 9.08 -8.85 0.11
C CYS A 10 8.42 -7.80 -0.79
N ASP A 11 8.33 -6.56 -0.31
CA ASP A 11 7.86 -5.41 -1.08
C ASP A 11 8.90 -4.29 -1.02
N SER A 12 8.98 -3.50 -2.09
CA SER A 12 9.79 -2.27 -2.16
C SER A 12 9.27 -1.31 -3.23
N ALA A 13 9.97 -0.22 -3.46
CA ALA A 13 9.72 0.72 -4.55
C ALA A 13 9.62 0.04 -5.94
N ILE A 14 10.29 -1.10 -6.16
CA ILE A 14 10.24 -1.85 -7.44
C ILE A 14 8.85 -2.39 -7.78
N ASP A 15 7.95 -2.47 -6.79
CA ASP A 15 6.53 -2.78 -7.01
C ASP A 15 5.92 -1.86 -8.08
N TRP A 16 6.38 -0.61 -8.18
CA TRP A 16 5.86 0.40 -9.10
C TRP A 16 6.59 0.47 -10.46
N GLU A 17 7.53 -0.43 -10.76
CA GLU A 17 8.40 -0.33 -11.95
C GLU A 17 7.63 -0.14 -13.27
N LEU A 18 6.49 -0.83 -13.45
CA LEU A 18 5.66 -0.77 -14.67
C LEU A 18 4.90 0.56 -14.84
N ASN A 19 4.91 1.41 -13.82
CA ASN A 19 4.16 2.66 -13.78
C ASN A 19 5.07 3.88 -13.79
N PHE A 20 6.30 3.72 -13.29
CA PHE A 20 7.22 4.82 -12.98
C PHE A 20 7.50 5.68 -14.21
N ASP A 21 7.98 5.09 -15.30
CA ASP A 21 8.36 5.81 -16.52
C ASP A 21 7.19 6.51 -17.19
N ARG A 22 6.00 5.91 -17.14
CA ARG A 22 4.81 6.49 -17.75
C ARG A 22 4.32 7.71 -16.97
N LEU A 23 4.22 7.59 -15.64
CA LEU A 23 3.82 8.69 -14.76
C LEU A 23 4.86 9.82 -14.74
N ALA A 24 6.16 9.49 -14.87
CA ALA A 24 7.24 10.47 -14.90
C ALA A 24 7.19 11.42 -16.10
N ARG A 25 6.42 11.09 -17.14
CA ARG A 25 6.17 12.00 -18.28
C ARG A 25 5.28 13.19 -17.93
N TRP A 26 4.49 13.09 -16.85
CA TRP A 26 3.53 14.12 -16.44
C TRP A 26 3.83 14.70 -15.07
N PHE A 27 4.48 13.92 -14.20
CA PHE A 27 4.68 14.28 -12.80
C PHE A 27 6.12 14.06 -12.37
N ARG A 28 6.53 14.74 -11.30
CA ARG A 28 7.68 14.29 -10.51
C ARG A 28 7.25 13.09 -9.67
N VAL A 29 7.65 11.89 -10.08
CA VAL A 29 7.29 10.63 -9.42
C VAL A 29 8.37 10.21 -8.43
N ILE A 30 7.97 9.81 -7.23
CA ILE A 30 8.86 9.32 -6.18
C ILE A 30 8.25 8.04 -5.61
N ALA A 31 8.96 6.93 -5.74
CA ALA A 31 8.63 5.66 -5.09
C ALA A 31 9.54 5.47 -3.89
N VAL A 32 8.96 5.15 -2.73
CA VAL A 32 9.67 5.14 -1.45
C VAL A 32 9.56 3.77 -0.79
N ASP A 33 10.71 3.25 -0.37
CA ASP A 33 10.77 2.15 0.58
C ASP A 33 10.31 2.61 1.96
N LYS A 34 9.21 2.05 2.45
CA LYS A 34 8.66 2.38 3.77
C LYS A 34 9.64 1.95 4.87
N LEU A 35 9.51 2.55 6.06
CA LEU A 35 10.27 2.14 7.24
C LEU A 35 10.23 0.60 7.42
N GLY A 36 11.40 -0.03 7.46
CA GLY A 36 11.59 -1.48 7.57
C GLY A 36 11.22 -2.31 6.35
N GLN A 37 11.12 -1.70 5.17
CA GLN A 37 10.95 -2.36 3.88
C GLN A 37 12.02 -1.94 2.87
N GLY A 38 12.23 -2.76 1.84
CA GLY A 38 13.29 -2.57 0.86
C GLY A 38 14.63 -2.19 1.50
N HIS A 39 15.22 -1.09 1.02
CA HIS A 39 16.50 -0.59 1.50
C HIS A 39 16.38 0.43 2.64
N THR A 40 15.18 0.95 2.97
CA THR A 40 14.97 1.85 4.12
C THR A 40 15.06 1.11 5.45
N ASP A 41 15.90 1.61 6.37
CA ASP A 41 16.21 0.97 7.67
C ASP A 41 15.02 0.48 8.48
N ASN A 42 15.28 -0.51 9.33
CA ASN A 42 14.33 -0.96 10.33
C ASN A 42 14.13 0.10 11.42
N PRO A 43 13.01 0.05 12.16
CA PRO A 43 12.84 0.87 13.34
C PRO A 43 13.97 0.67 14.35
N LYS A 44 14.44 1.77 14.95
CA LYS A 44 15.56 1.75 15.92
C LYS A 44 15.19 1.06 17.23
N SER A 45 13.92 1.08 17.60
CA SER A 45 13.37 0.40 18.75
C SER A 45 12.30 -0.60 18.33
N ASP A 46 12.18 -1.69 19.08
CA ASP A 46 11.00 -2.57 19.02
C ASP A 46 9.70 -1.78 19.22
N ASP A 47 9.81 -0.64 19.93
CA ASP A 47 8.72 0.30 20.13
C ASP A 47 8.26 1.06 18.88
N ASP A 48 8.93 0.89 17.75
CA ASP A 48 8.55 1.54 16.49
C ASP A 48 8.14 0.54 15.41
N TYR A 49 7.96 -0.75 15.73
CA TYR A 49 7.37 -1.75 14.83
C TYR A 49 5.84 -1.59 14.75
N THR A 50 5.39 -0.43 14.26
CA THR A 50 3.99 0.01 14.25
C THR A 50 3.65 0.72 12.95
N MET A 51 2.37 0.73 12.53
CA MET A 51 1.99 1.54 11.38
C MET A 51 2.04 3.05 11.69
N ALA A 52 1.81 3.49 12.92
CA ALA A 52 2.03 4.88 13.32
C ALA A 52 3.47 5.35 13.04
N ALA A 53 4.48 4.53 13.34
CA ALA A 53 5.87 4.86 13.02
C ALA A 53 6.11 4.94 11.51
N VAL A 54 5.45 4.09 10.71
CA VAL A 54 5.50 4.17 9.23
C VAL A 54 4.86 5.46 8.72
N VAL A 55 3.71 5.87 9.26
CA VAL A 55 3.03 7.14 8.93
C VAL A 55 3.93 8.33 9.25
N GLN A 56 4.50 8.34 10.46
CA GLN A 56 5.40 9.41 10.91
C GLN A 56 6.70 9.45 10.10
N HIS A 57 7.23 8.30 9.66
CA HIS A 57 8.36 8.25 8.74
C HIS A 57 8.00 8.85 7.38
N ALA A 58 6.83 8.53 6.82
CA ALA A 58 6.36 9.09 5.55
C ALA A 58 6.16 10.62 5.64
N TYR A 59 5.58 11.11 6.73
CA TYR A 59 5.47 12.55 7.01
C TYR A 59 6.85 13.23 7.03
N ARG A 60 7.80 12.69 7.82
CA ARG A 60 9.16 13.23 7.90
C ARG A 60 9.88 13.20 6.54
N PHE A 61 9.62 12.19 5.72
CA PHE A 61 10.15 12.13 4.36
C PHE A 61 9.61 13.28 3.50
N LEU A 62 8.30 13.54 3.51
CA LEU A 62 7.72 14.68 2.78
C LEU A 62 8.33 16.02 3.23
N VAL A 63 8.49 16.22 4.54
CA VAL A 63 9.13 17.42 5.11
C VAL A 63 10.59 17.53 4.67
N ALA A 64 11.39 16.47 4.81
CA ALA A 64 12.80 16.46 4.45
C ALA A 64 13.03 16.75 2.96
N MET A 65 12.13 16.25 2.11
CA MET A 65 12.16 16.48 0.66
C MET A 65 11.52 17.82 0.25
N SER A 66 11.04 18.61 1.22
CA SER A 66 10.31 19.88 1.01
C SER A 66 9.12 19.72 0.06
N LEU A 67 8.45 18.57 0.12
CA LEU A 67 7.29 18.26 -0.70
C LEU A 67 6.04 18.84 -0.03
N LYS A 68 5.39 19.76 -0.74
CA LYS A 68 4.09 20.31 -0.35
C LYS A 68 3.07 19.90 -1.39
N ASN A 69 1.84 19.73 -0.94
CA ASN A 69 0.73 19.41 -1.81
C ASN A 69 1.00 18.16 -2.68
N ALA A 70 1.54 17.12 -2.06
CA ALA A 70 1.86 15.86 -2.73
C ALA A 70 0.59 15.06 -3.05
N HIS A 71 0.58 14.39 -4.20
CA HIS A 71 -0.43 13.37 -4.53
C HIS A 71 0.09 12.02 -4.05
N VAL A 72 -0.51 11.46 -3.00
CA VAL A 72 -0.01 10.25 -2.35
C VAL A 72 -0.80 9.03 -2.77
N ILE A 73 -0.08 7.99 -3.23
CA ILE A 73 -0.67 6.72 -3.70
C ILE A 73 -0.21 5.59 -2.79
N GLY A 74 -1.13 4.74 -2.37
CA GLY A 74 -0.85 3.61 -1.49
C GLY A 74 -1.56 2.33 -1.90
N HIS A 75 -0.78 1.27 -2.15
CA HIS A 75 -1.28 -0.08 -2.43
C HIS A 75 -1.43 -0.92 -1.16
N SER A 76 -2.58 -1.56 -0.99
CA SER A 76 -2.86 -2.49 0.10
C SER A 76 -2.63 -1.85 1.47
N ARG A 77 -1.66 -2.31 2.27
CA ARG A 77 -1.27 -1.63 3.53
C ARG A 77 -0.80 -0.20 3.32
N GLY A 78 -0.22 0.10 2.17
CA GLY A 78 0.11 1.46 1.74
C GLY A 78 -1.13 2.35 1.62
N GLY A 79 -2.29 1.79 1.27
CA GLY A 79 -3.55 2.55 1.22
C GLY A 79 -4.01 3.02 2.60
N TYR A 80 -3.82 2.21 3.64
CA TYR A 80 -4.01 2.65 5.03
C TYR A 80 -3.02 3.77 5.41
N LEU A 81 -1.74 3.59 5.06
CA LEU A 81 -0.69 4.58 5.32
C LEU A 81 -1.06 5.95 4.74
N VAL A 82 -1.40 6.03 3.45
CA VAL A 82 -1.67 7.33 2.80
C VAL A 82 -2.96 7.96 3.30
N ALA A 83 -3.99 7.17 3.62
CA ALA A 83 -5.22 7.69 4.22
C ALA A 83 -4.96 8.27 5.62
N ARG A 84 -4.20 7.55 6.46
CA ARG A 84 -3.84 8.03 7.80
C ARG A 84 -2.96 9.28 7.74
N LEU A 85 -1.94 9.28 6.87
CA LEU A 85 -1.08 10.43 6.61
C LEU A 85 -1.91 11.66 6.19
N THR A 86 -2.88 11.48 5.30
CA THR A 86 -3.76 12.57 4.83
C THR A 86 -4.65 13.13 5.95
N LEU A 87 -5.14 12.26 6.84
CA LEU A 87 -5.96 12.69 7.98
C LEU A 87 -5.15 13.41 9.07
N GLU A 88 -3.88 13.05 9.25
CA GLU A 88 -2.98 13.66 10.26
C GLU A 88 -2.31 14.94 9.74
N HIS A 89 -1.99 14.99 8.44
CA HIS A 89 -1.19 16.04 7.82
C HIS A 89 -1.79 16.54 6.49
N PRO A 90 -3.07 16.98 6.46
CA PRO A 90 -3.74 17.38 5.23
C PRO A 90 -3.07 18.57 4.53
N GLU A 91 -2.32 19.41 5.26
CA GLU A 91 -1.60 20.57 4.75
C GLU A 91 -0.50 20.22 3.74
N LEU A 92 -0.01 18.97 3.76
CA LEU A 92 1.01 18.49 2.83
C LEU A 92 0.42 17.72 1.64
N ILE A 93 -0.89 17.43 1.62
CA ILE A 93 -1.48 16.45 0.69
C ILE A 93 -2.48 17.12 -0.26
N GLY A 94 -2.19 17.02 -1.56
CA GLY A 94 -3.06 17.51 -2.63
C GLY A 94 -4.14 16.52 -3.05
N SER A 95 -3.84 15.22 -3.03
CA SER A 95 -4.85 14.17 -3.18
C SER A 95 -4.41 12.86 -2.52
N CYS A 96 -5.38 12.05 -2.09
CA CYS A 96 -5.18 10.74 -1.50
C CYS A 96 -5.67 9.64 -2.45
N ILE A 97 -4.81 8.68 -2.78
CA ILE A 97 -5.13 7.64 -3.76
C ILE A 97 -4.90 6.27 -3.12
N ILE A 98 -5.98 5.50 -3.02
CA ILE A 98 -6.04 4.22 -2.31
C ILE A 98 -6.22 3.11 -3.33
N VAL A 99 -5.26 2.16 -3.37
CA VAL A 99 -5.27 1.05 -4.32
C VAL A 99 -5.44 -0.27 -3.56
N ASP A 100 -6.52 -1.00 -3.83
CA ASP A 100 -6.78 -2.35 -3.29
C ASP A 100 -6.56 -2.51 -1.77
N SER A 101 -6.95 -1.52 -0.98
CA SER A 101 -6.62 -1.48 0.45
C SER A 101 -7.52 -2.37 1.30
N GLY A 102 -7.21 -3.67 1.36
CA GLY A 102 -7.77 -4.60 2.34
C GLY A 102 -7.50 -4.18 3.80
N THR A 103 -6.36 -3.52 4.04
CA THR A 103 -5.97 -3.04 5.37
C THR A 103 -6.90 -1.94 5.86
N LEU A 104 -7.18 -0.91 5.05
CA LEU A 104 -8.05 0.20 5.45
C LEU A 104 -9.52 -0.20 5.39
N SER A 105 -9.93 -0.86 4.30
CA SER A 105 -11.33 -1.19 4.05
C SER A 105 -11.94 -2.04 5.18
N PRO A 106 -13.21 -1.82 5.55
CA PRO A 106 -13.90 -2.64 6.55
C PRO A 106 -14.05 -4.10 6.14
N GLY A 107 -14.12 -4.99 7.14
CA GLY A 107 -14.31 -6.44 7.00
C GLY A 107 -13.04 -7.26 7.19
N THR A 108 -13.17 -8.59 7.04
CA THR A 108 -12.09 -9.59 7.20
C THR A 108 -11.34 -9.87 5.90
N SER A 109 -10.01 -9.91 5.94
CA SER A 109 -9.19 -10.25 4.77
C SER A 109 -9.08 -11.76 4.60
N LYS A 110 -8.97 -12.24 3.36
CA LYS A 110 -8.61 -13.64 3.06
C LYS A 110 -7.11 -13.86 2.90
N THR A 111 -6.31 -12.81 3.03
CA THR A 111 -4.85 -12.82 2.85
C THR A 111 -4.16 -13.96 3.59
N GLU A 112 -4.38 -14.12 4.90
CA GLU A 112 -3.68 -15.15 5.70
C GLU A 112 -3.97 -16.57 5.21
N SER A 113 -5.22 -16.85 4.81
CA SER A 113 -5.61 -18.16 4.28
C SER A 113 -4.95 -18.46 2.94
N ILE A 114 -4.78 -17.45 2.07
CA ILE A 114 -4.09 -17.62 0.79
C ILE A 114 -2.60 -17.88 1.05
N LEU A 115 -1.98 -17.06 1.90
CA LEU A 115 -0.55 -17.10 2.17
C LEU A 115 -0.10 -18.37 2.91
N ALA A 116 -0.98 -19.04 3.65
CA ALA A 116 -0.67 -20.30 4.33
C ALA A 116 -0.14 -21.40 3.39
N ASN A 117 -0.57 -21.40 2.13
CA ASN A 117 -0.22 -22.42 1.13
C ASN A 117 1.05 -22.10 0.33
N ALA A 118 1.73 -20.99 0.60
CA ALA A 118 2.93 -20.63 -0.15
C ALA A 118 4.06 -21.67 0.03
N PRO A 119 4.74 -22.08 -1.06
CA PRO A 119 5.78 -23.10 -1.03
C PRO A 119 6.91 -22.83 -0.03
N LYS A 120 7.50 -23.90 0.52
CA LYS A 120 8.75 -23.83 1.29
C LYS A 120 9.97 -24.10 0.36
N PRO A 121 11.15 -23.51 0.63
CA PRO A 121 11.41 -22.53 1.68
C PRO A 121 10.72 -21.20 1.37
N ARG A 122 10.17 -20.58 2.42
CA ARG A 122 9.55 -19.26 2.36
C ARG A 122 10.56 -18.21 1.90
N LEU A 123 10.07 -17.12 1.30
CA LEU A 123 10.88 -16.06 0.68
C LEU A 123 11.80 -16.49 -0.49
N SER A 124 11.85 -17.77 -0.87
CA SER A 124 12.50 -18.18 -2.11
C SER A 124 11.83 -17.54 -3.34
N ARG A 125 12.56 -17.40 -4.44
CA ARG A 125 12.02 -16.90 -5.72
C ARG A 125 10.71 -17.59 -6.11
N LYS A 126 10.66 -18.92 -5.95
CA LYS A 126 9.47 -19.75 -6.22
C LYS A 126 8.30 -19.40 -5.29
N SER A 127 8.56 -19.26 -3.98
CA SER A 127 7.53 -18.86 -3.00
C SER A 127 6.98 -17.47 -3.30
N GLN A 128 7.86 -16.50 -3.59
CA GLN A 128 7.45 -15.12 -3.86
C GLN A 128 6.67 -15.01 -5.18
N ARG A 129 7.11 -15.71 -6.24
CA ARG A 129 6.34 -15.84 -7.49
C ARG A 129 4.95 -16.43 -7.25
N TRP A 130 4.86 -17.51 -6.45
CA TRP A 130 3.59 -18.13 -6.12
C TRP A 130 2.64 -17.15 -5.42
N VAL A 131 3.14 -16.36 -4.45
CA VAL A 131 2.34 -15.33 -3.77
C VAL A 131 1.85 -14.28 -4.76
N ALA A 132 2.72 -13.77 -5.63
CA ALA A 132 2.36 -12.80 -6.64
C ALA A 132 1.28 -13.35 -7.60
N GLU A 133 1.40 -14.59 -8.06
CA GLU A 133 0.40 -15.26 -8.92
C GLU A 133 -0.95 -15.39 -8.22
N HIS A 134 -0.99 -15.81 -6.96
CA HIS A 134 -2.24 -16.03 -6.22
C HIS A 134 -2.92 -14.75 -5.75
N TYR A 135 -2.22 -13.62 -5.86
CA TYR A 135 -2.75 -12.28 -5.64
C TYR A 135 -3.28 -11.65 -6.92
N SER A 136 -2.86 -12.18 -8.07
CA SER A 136 -3.15 -11.61 -9.39
C SER A 136 -4.32 -12.32 -10.06
N TYR A 137 -4.97 -11.63 -10.98
CA TYR A 137 -5.83 -12.27 -11.96
C TYR A 137 -4.98 -13.03 -13.01
N SER A 138 -3.83 -12.46 -13.39
CA SER A 138 -2.89 -13.09 -14.32
C SER A 138 -1.44 -12.88 -13.89
N GLY A 139 -0.57 -13.88 -14.07
CA GLY A 139 0.86 -13.78 -13.76
C GLY A 139 1.72 -13.02 -14.80
N LYS A 140 1.13 -12.47 -15.87
CA LYS A 140 1.87 -11.86 -16.99
C LYS A 140 2.69 -10.62 -16.62
N HIS A 141 2.31 -9.90 -15.56
CA HIS A 141 3.02 -8.71 -15.06
C HIS A 141 4.21 -9.03 -14.15
N ILE A 142 4.40 -10.32 -13.82
CA ILE A 142 5.45 -10.78 -12.91
C ILE A 142 6.75 -10.90 -13.70
N THR A 143 7.51 -9.83 -13.70
CA THR A 143 8.82 -9.70 -14.33
C THR A 143 9.89 -10.43 -13.52
N ASP A 144 11.00 -10.76 -14.18
CA ASP A 144 12.16 -11.30 -13.48
C ASP A 144 12.82 -10.24 -12.58
N SER A 145 12.85 -8.97 -13.00
CA SER A 145 13.38 -7.84 -12.21
C SER A 145 12.66 -7.67 -10.88
N TRP A 146 11.32 -7.72 -10.88
CA TRP A 146 10.53 -7.60 -9.65
C TRP A 146 10.84 -8.75 -8.69
N LEU A 147 10.94 -9.97 -9.21
CA LEU A 147 11.29 -11.14 -8.39
C LEU A 147 12.75 -11.10 -7.90
N ASP A 148 13.69 -10.64 -8.74
CA ASP A 148 15.09 -10.48 -8.34
C ASP A 148 15.21 -9.48 -7.20
N GLY A 149 14.56 -8.31 -7.30
CA GLY A 149 14.52 -7.33 -6.22
C GLY A 149 13.89 -7.89 -4.94
N ALA A 150 12.79 -8.64 -5.06
CA ALA A 150 12.15 -9.27 -3.91
C ALA A 150 13.04 -10.34 -3.24
N VAL A 151 13.86 -11.06 -4.01
CA VAL A 151 14.84 -12.04 -3.49
C VAL A 151 16.05 -11.33 -2.88
N GLU A 152 16.53 -10.24 -3.48
CA GLU A 152 17.60 -9.41 -2.92
C GLU A 152 17.21 -8.90 -1.55
N ILE A 153 16.03 -8.27 -1.43
CA ILE A 153 15.51 -7.73 -0.17
C ILE A 153 15.37 -8.83 0.86
N ALA A 154 14.85 -9.99 0.47
CA ALA A 154 14.73 -11.13 1.37
C ALA A 154 16.09 -11.51 1.97
N ASN A 155 17.18 -11.43 1.22
CA ASN A 155 18.52 -11.80 1.67
C ASN A 155 19.25 -10.70 2.47
N LEU A 156 18.70 -9.50 2.59
CA LEU A 156 19.33 -8.44 3.37
C LEU A 156 19.37 -8.81 4.86
N PRO A 157 20.51 -8.63 5.58
CA PRO A 157 20.60 -8.92 7.01
C PRO A 157 19.54 -8.19 7.85
N LYS A 158 19.25 -6.94 7.50
CA LYS A 158 18.19 -6.15 8.13
C LYS A 158 16.81 -6.76 7.93
N TYR A 159 16.51 -7.33 6.76
CA TYR A 159 15.19 -7.91 6.49
C TYR A 159 15.02 -9.21 7.30
N GLN A 160 16.06 -10.05 7.32
CA GLN A 160 16.11 -11.25 8.16
C GLN A 160 15.93 -10.92 9.65
N GLU A 161 16.57 -9.86 10.14
CA GLU A 161 16.37 -9.39 11.52
C GLU A 161 14.93 -8.92 11.77
N ALA A 162 14.31 -8.21 10.81
CA ALA A 162 12.91 -7.81 10.93
C ALA A 162 11.97 -9.03 10.96
N VAL A 163 12.23 -10.05 10.15
CA VAL A 163 11.47 -11.32 10.15
C VAL A 163 11.60 -12.01 11.51
N ARG A 164 12.82 -12.14 12.05
CA ARG A 164 13.07 -12.71 13.38
C ARG A 164 12.31 -11.96 14.48
N LYS A 165 12.31 -10.63 14.43
CA LYS A 165 11.59 -9.79 15.40
C LYS A 165 10.07 -9.92 15.30
N MET A 166 9.55 -9.89 14.07
CA MET A 166 8.11 -9.88 13.82
C MET A 166 7.48 -11.25 14.06
N GLU A 167 8.09 -12.30 13.54
CA GLU A 167 7.54 -13.66 13.61
C GLU A 167 8.05 -14.40 14.87
N GLU A 168 9.37 -14.61 15.01
CA GLU A 168 9.92 -15.47 16.08
C GLU A 168 9.81 -14.84 17.48
N GLN A 169 10.13 -13.55 17.61
CA GLN A 169 9.99 -12.80 18.88
C GLN A 169 8.58 -12.22 19.07
N GLY A 170 7.66 -12.52 18.15
CA GLY A 170 6.25 -12.24 18.28
C GLY A 170 5.85 -10.76 18.27
N LEU A 171 6.68 -9.82 17.78
CA LEU A 171 6.29 -8.40 17.67
C LEU A 171 5.03 -8.22 16.81
N LYS A 172 4.83 -9.05 15.79
CA LYS A 172 3.61 -9.03 14.98
C LYS A 172 2.36 -9.20 15.83
N ARG A 173 2.33 -10.22 16.69
CA ARG A 173 1.18 -10.56 17.55
C ARG A 173 1.06 -9.63 18.75
N ARG A 174 2.16 -9.35 19.45
CA ARG A 174 2.12 -8.60 20.72
C ARG A 174 2.01 -7.09 20.54
N ARG A 175 2.32 -6.57 19.34
CA ARG A 175 2.49 -5.14 19.11
C ARG A 175 1.84 -4.63 17.82
N PHE A 176 2.31 -5.11 16.68
CA PHE A 176 1.90 -4.57 15.38
C PHE A 176 0.40 -4.75 15.12
N LEU A 177 -0.12 -5.97 15.26
CA LEU A 177 -1.53 -6.27 14.95
C LEU A 177 -2.53 -5.59 15.92
N PRO A 178 -2.35 -5.63 17.27
CA PRO A 178 -3.25 -4.92 18.18
C PRO A 178 -3.31 -3.42 17.92
N GLN A 179 -2.15 -2.79 17.69
CA GLN A 179 -2.10 -1.36 17.40
C GLN A 179 -2.74 -1.03 16.07
N LEU A 180 -2.43 -1.79 15.01
CA LEU A 180 -3.05 -1.60 13.70
C LEU A 180 -4.57 -1.74 13.77
N ALA A 181 -5.10 -2.71 14.53
CA ALA A 181 -6.54 -2.88 14.70
C ALA A 181 -7.19 -1.65 15.37
N ARG A 182 -6.56 -1.13 16.43
CA ARG A 182 -7.02 0.07 17.14
C ARG A 182 -7.00 1.30 16.23
N GLU A 183 -5.87 1.56 15.58
CA GLU A 183 -5.70 2.75 14.73
C GLU A 183 -6.52 2.66 13.44
N LYS A 184 -6.72 1.46 12.89
CA LYS A 184 -7.68 1.24 11.80
C LYS A 184 -9.09 1.66 12.18
N LYS A 185 -9.57 1.23 13.36
CA LYS A 185 -10.90 1.60 13.85
C LYS A 185 -11.02 3.12 14.01
N GLU A 186 -10.01 3.75 14.60
CA GLU A 186 -9.96 5.21 14.75
C GLU A 186 -9.94 5.94 13.40
N THR A 187 -9.14 5.47 12.45
CA THR A 187 -9.03 6.04 11.10
C THR A 187 -10.37 5.99 10.37
N LEU A 188 -11.05 4.84 10.42
CA LEU A 188 -12.39 4.69 9.84
C LEU A 188 -13.40 5.62 10.53
N ASN A 189 -13.34 5.75 11.86
CA ASN A 189 -14.19 6.70 12.59
C ASN A 189 -13.96 8.14 12.12
N TRP A 190 -12.70 8.55 11.92
CA TRP A 190 -12.38 9.89 11.40
C TRP A 190 -12.91 10.10 9.98
N ILE A 191 -12.84 9.08 9.11
CA ILE A 191 -13.44 9.12 7.78
C ILE A 191 -14.97 9.29 7.88
N THR A 192 -15.64 8.49 8.70
CA THR A 192 -17.10 8.59 8.92
C THR A 192 -17.53 9.94 9.52
N GLN A 193 -16.69 10.55 10.36
CA GLN A 193 -16.88 11.91 10.87
C GLN A 193 -16.63 13.01 9.82
N GLY A 194 -16.28 12.61 8.60
CA GLY A 194 -16.04 13.50 7.49
C GLY A 194 -14.75 14.30 7.57
N ARG A 195 -13.73 13.79 8.27
CA ARG A 195 -12.44 14.48 8.43
C ARG A 195 -11.54 14.40 7.19
N LEU A 196 -11.79 13.45 6.28
CA LEU A 196 -11.03 13.33 5.04
C LEU A 196 -11.54 14.36 4.01
N LYS A 197 -11.05 15.60 4.12
CA LYS A 197 -11.44 16.72 3.24
C LYS A 197 -10.58 16.87 1.98
N THR A 198 -9.67 15.94 1.75
CA THR A 198 -8.78 15.93 0.60
C THR A 198 -9.42 15.16 -0.57
N PRO A 199 -9.28 15.62 -1.82
CA PRO A 199 -9.68 14.83 -3.00
C PRO A 199 -9.16 13.41 -2.91
N THR A 200 -10.05 12.42 -3.03
CA THR A 200 -9.72 11.02 -2.82
C THR A 200 -10.16 10.13 -3.98
N LEU A 201 -9.25 9.31 -4.47
CA LEU A 201 -9.50 8.30 -5.51
C LEU A 201 -9.28 6.90 -4.94
N LEU A 202 -10.21 6.00 -5.20
CA LEU A 202 -10.03 4.57 -5.00
C LEU A 202 -9.82 3.90 -6.36
N VAL A 203 -8.79 3.06 -6.47
CA VAL A 203 -8.59 2.18 -7.63
C VAL A 203 -8.61 0.74 -7.15
N TRP A 204 -9.39 -0.11 -7.81
CA TRP A 204 -9.64 -1.47 -7.34
C TRP A 204 -9.66 -2.50 -8.46
N GLY A 205 -8.99 -3.62 -8.26
CA GLY A 205 -9.10 -4.80 -9.12
C GLY A 205 -10.43 -5.50 -8.92
N TYR A 206 -11.19 -5.71 -10.00
CA TYR A 206 -12.47 -6.43 -9.95
C TYR A 206 -12.29 -7.87 -9.44
N ASN A 207 -11.15 -8.49 -9.77
CA ASN A 207 -10.83 -9.88 -9.47
C ASN A 207 -9.92 -10.03 -8.25
N ASP A 208 -9.77 -9.01 -7.40
CA ASP A 208 -8.89 -9.07 -6.23
C ASP A 208 -9.29 -10.24 -5.30
N PRO A 209 -8.44 -11.29 -5.15
CA PRO A 209 -8.75 -12.46 -4.35
C PRO A 209 -8.57 -12.21 -2.85
N THR A 210 -7.91 -11.11 -2.47
CA THR A 210 -7.52 -10.78 -1.11
C THR A 210 -8.45 -9.74 -0.48
N ALA A 211 -8.72 -8.64 -1.20
CA ALA A 211 -9.54 -7.53 -0.78
C ALA A 211 -10.69 -7.34 -1.77
N ALA A 212 -11.74 -8.16 -1.63
CA ALA A 212 -12.88 -8.16 -2.54
C ALA A 212 -13.46 -6.76 -2.79
N LEU A 213 -13.85 -6.48 -4.05
CA LEU A 213 -14.38 -5.19 -4.51
C LEU A 213 -15.46 -4.59 -3.59
N LYS A 214 -16.35 -5.40 -3.03
CA LYS A 214 -17.41 -4.95 -2.11
C LYS A 214 -16.86 -4.16 -0.91
N ARG A 215 -15.65 -4.47 -0.45
CA ARG A 215 -14.95 -3.74 0.62
C ARG A 215 -14.52 -2.35 0.16
N GLY A 216 -13.99 -2.26 -1.06
CA GLY A 216 -13.63 -1.00 -1.71
C GLY A 216 -14.86 -0.12 -1.93
N GLN A 217 -15.97 -0.71 -2.38
CA GLN A 217 -17.26 0.00 -2.53
C GLN A 217 -17.80 0.53 -1.19
N PHE A 218 -17.70 -0.27 -0.11
CA PHE A 218 -18.09 0.19 1.21
C PHE A 218 -17.22 1.36 1.68
N LEU A 219 -15.89 1.24 1.52
CA LEU A 219 -14.95 2.32 1.86
C LEU A 219 -15.20 3.58 1.02
N PHE A 220 -15.50 3.43 -0.27
CA PHE A 220 -15.87 4.53 -1.14
C PHE A 220 -17.09 5.28 -0.60
N GLY A 221 -18.15 4.57 -0.18
CA GLY A 221 -19.33 5.18 0.42
C GLY A 221 -18.99 6.09 1.61
N LEU A 222 -18.17 5.59 2.55
CA LEU A 222 -17.73 6.39 3.71
C LEU A 222 -16.99 7.68 3.32
N ILE A 223 -16.21 7.64 2.22
CA ILE A 223 -15.40 8.77 1.76
C ILE A 223 -16.25 9.74 0.95
N ALA A 224 -17.11 9.24 0.06
CA ALA A 224 -17.96 10.01 -0.82
C ALA A 224 -18.95 10.90 -0.07
N ASP A 225 -19.35 10.50 1.13
CA ASP A 225 -20.24 11.30 1.99
C ASP A 225 -19.61 12.62 2.47
N SER A 226 -18.28 12.79 2.38
CA SER A 226 -17.59 13.91 3.05
C SER A 226 -16.43 14.57 2.31
N ALA A 227 -15.79 13.87 1.37
CA ALA A 227 -14.70 14.41 0.58
C ALA A 227 -15.24 15.34 -0.52
N PRO A 228 -14.55 16.45 -0.85
CA PRO A 228 -15.00 17.39 -1.89
C PRO A 228 -15.00 16.77 -3.28
N ILE A 229 -14.09 15.81 -3.51
CA ILE A 229 -14.02 14.98 -4.71
C ILE A 229 -13.75 13.55 -4.23
N ALA A 230 -14.65 12.63 -4.55
CA ALA A 230 -14.47 11.21 -4.34
C ALA A 230 -14.73 10.47 -5.65
N GLU A 231 -13.75 9.69 -6.10
CA GLU A 231 -13.88 8.84 -7.28
C GLU A 231 -13.49 7.40 -6.95
N MET A 232 -14.10 6.45 -7.67
CA MET A 232 -13.70 5.05 -7.62
C MET A 232 -13.59 4.53 -9.06
N HIS A 233 -12.46 3.91 -9.38
CA HIS A 233 -12.22 3.24 -10.65
C HIS A 233 -12.01 1.75 -10.43
N VAL A 234 -12.78 0.93 -11.15
CA VAL A 234 -12.70 -0.53 -11.06
C VAL A 234 -12.10 -1.07 -12.35
N ILE A 235 -11.04 -1.87 -12.22
CA ILE A 235 -10.32 -2.45 -13.34
C ILE A 235 -10.65 -3.94 -13.43
N ASN A 236 -11.30 -4.37 -14.52
CA ASN A 236 -11.54 -5.79 -14.80
C ASN A 236 -10.26 -6.49 -15.27
N GLN A 237 -10.21 -7.82 -15.15
CA GLN A 237 -9.02 -8.63 -15.46
C GLN A 237 -7.78 -8.14 -14.68
N ALA A 238 -8.01 -7.78 -13.42
CA ALA A 238 -7.01 -7.31 -12.48
C ALA A 238 -7.36 -7.81 -11.08
N GLY A 239 -6.38 -8.42 -10.42
CA GLY A 239 -6.42 -8.84 -9.04
C GLY A 239 -5.90 -7.75 -8.10
N HIS A 240 -5.21 -8.17 -7.05
CA HIS A 240 -4.68 -7.28 -6.01
C HIS A 240 -3.59 -6.33 -6.53
N PHE A 241 -2.97 -6.62 -7.67
CA PHE A 241 -1.94 -5.78 -8.28
C PHE A 241 -2.48 -5.06 -9.51
N CYS A 242 -3.66 -4.44 -9.42
CA CYS A 242 -4.32 -3.84 -10.58
C CYS A 242 -3.44 -2.84 -11.35
N TYR A 243 -2.58 -2.12 -10.65
CA TYR A 243 -1.61 -1.17 -11.19
C TYR A 243 -0.44 -1.83 -11.95
N ARG A 244 -0.16 -3.11 -11.71
CA ARG A 244 0.83 -3.88 -12.50
C ARG A 244 0.16 -4.70 -13.60
N GLU A 245 -1.05 -5.19 -13.35
CA GLU A 245 -1.80 -6.02 -14.29
C GLU A 245 -2.38 -5.22 -15.46
N GLN A 246 -2.73 -3.94 -15.23
CA GLN A 246 -3.29 -3.04 -16.23
C GLN A 246 -2.62 -1.64 -16.11
N PRO A 247 -1.29 -1.55 -16.33
CA PRO A 247 -0.53 -0.35 -16.01
C PRO A 247 -0.93 0.84 -16.88
N GLU A 248 -1.26 0.65 -18.16
CA GLU A 248 -1.70 1.75 -19.03
C GLU A 248 -3.00 2.38 -18.52
N THR A 249 -4.00 1.55 -18.22
CA THR A 249 -5.29 1.99 -17.66
C THR A 249 -5.09 2.69 -16.33
N PHE A 250 -4.33 2.06 -15.42
CA PHE A 250 -4.02 2.62 -14.11
C PHE A 250 -3.37 4.00 -14.24
N ASN A 251 -2.32 4.13 -15.05
CA ASN A 251 -1.59 5.39 -15.22
C ASN A 251 -2.46 6.52 -15.79
N GLN A 252 -3.37 6.21 -16.72
CA GLN A 252 -4.31 7.22 -17.26
C GLN A 252 -5.33 7.68 -16.22
N VAL A 253 -5.82 6.76 -15.38
CA VAL A 253 -6.74 7.08 -14.27
C VAL A 253 -6.05 8.00 -13.25
N ILE A 254 -4.82 7.66 -12.84
CA ILE A 254 -4.02 8.50 -11.94
C ILE A 254 -3.82 9.89 -12.52
N ARG A 255 -3.41 9.96 -13.80
CA ARG A 255 -3.20 11.23 -14.48
C ARG A 255 -4.45 12.09 -14.48
N ALA A 256 -5.57 11.56 -14.98
CA ALA A 256 -6.81 12.31 -15.11
C ALA A 256 -7.30 12.83 -13.76
N PHE A 257 -7.20 12.02 -12.70
CA PHE A 257 -7.59 12.43 -11.37
C PHE A 257 -6.70 13.53 -10.79
N VAL A 258 -5.37 13.41 -10.94
CA VAL A 258 -4.41 14.42 -10.46
C VAL A 258 -4.56 15.75 -11.21
N GLU A 259 -4.74 15.71 -12.53
CA GLU A 259 -5.02 16.90 -13.34
C GLU A 259 -6.32 17.59 -12.87
N LYS A 260 -7.39 16.83 -12.62
CA LYS A 260 -8.64 17.36 -12.06
C LYS A 260 -8.46 17.99 -10.68
N CYS A 261 -7.66 17.39 -9.79
CA CYS A 261 -7.39 17.97 -8.46
C CYS A 261 -6.61 19.29 -8.52
N SER A 262 -5.91 19.53 -9.63
CA SER A 262 -5.11 20.74 -9.84
C SER A 262 -5.95 21.92 -10.34
N THR A 263 -7.13 21.66 -10.94
CA THR A 263 -8.03 22.70 -11.49
C THR A 263 -9.09 23.20 -10.51
N VAL A 264 -9.34 22.49 -9.40
CA VAL A 264 -10.35 22.83 -8.38
C VAL A 264 -9.77 23.72 -7.26
N ARG A 265 -8.67 24.43 -7.53
CA ARG A 265 -8.02 25.34 -6.57
C ARG A 265 -8.30 26.79 -6.85
#